data_AF-A0A9J6FTM3-F1
#
_entry.id   AF-A0A9J6FTM3-F1
#
_cell.length_a   1.000
_cell.length_b   1.000
_cell.length_c   1.000
_cell.angle_alpha   90.00
_cell.angle_beta   90.00
_cell.angle_gamma   90.00
#
_symmetry.space_group_name_H-M   'P 1'
#
loop_
_entity.id
_entity.type
_entity.pdbx_description
1 polymer ?
#
loop_
_entity_poly.entity_id
_entity_poly.type
_entity_poly.pdbx_seq_one_letter_code
_entity_poly.pdbx_strand_id
1 'polypeptide(L)'
;MPSLHDSQRKFLEILGDSADGGVEVDINKLCERFTFDAISKTAFGIDTEVQKNPDNPLFQTAITIFPNILTGFAYNTCRKF
;
A
#
# COMPACT_ATOMS: atom_id res chain seq x y z
N MET A 1 -17.13 6.28 -3.08
CA MET A 1 -16.27 7.07 -4.00
C MET A 1 -15.82 6.14 -5.12
N PRO A 2 -16.11 6.43 -6.40
CA PRO A 2 -15.75 5.55 -7.51
C PRO A 2 -14.24 5.28 -7.59
N SER A 3 -13.40 6.29 -7.35
CA SER A 3 -11.93 6.17 -7.37
C SER A 3 -11.35 5.22 -6.30
N LEU A 4 -12.01 5.10 -5.14
CA LEU A 4 -11.61 4.15 -4.10
C LEU A 4 -11.90 2.70 -4.52
N HIS A 5 -13.05 2.46 -5.14
CA HIS A 5 -13.40 1.12 -5.64
C HIS A 5 -12.44 0.64 -6.72
N ASP A 6 -11.94 1.53 -7.58
CA ASP A 6 -10.93 1.18 -8.57
C ASP A 6 -9.59 0.82 -7.94
N SER A 7 -9.18 1.54 -6.89
CA SER A 7 -7.99 1.22 -6.10
C SER A 7 -8.13 -0.12 -5.39
N GLN A 8 -9.31 -0.41 -4.83
CA GLN A 8 -9.63 -1.66 -4.16
C GLN A 8 -9.63 -2.84 -5.14
N ARG A 9 -10.17 -2.66 -6.35
CA ARG A 9 -10.18 -3.69 -7.38
C ARG A 9 -8.76 -4.09 -7.78
N LYS A 10 -7.89 -3.10 -8.05
CA LYS A 10 -6.48 -3.34 -8.36
C LYS A 10 -5.77 -4.11 -7.23
N PHE A 11 -6.07 -3.79 -5.98
CA PHE A 11 -5.49 -4.49 -4.82
C PHE A 11 -5.91 -5.97 -4.76
N LEU A 12 -7.19 -6.25 -5.00
CA LEU A 12 -7.71 -7.62 -5.02
C LEU A 12 -7.17 -8.43 -6.20
N GLU A 13 -6.99 -7.82 -7.36
CA GLU A 13 -6.35 -8.46 -8.52
C GLU A 13 -4.91 -8.89 -8.19
N ILE A 14 -4.10 -8.00 -7.62
CA ILE A 14 -2.71 -8.31 -7.24
C ILE A 14 -2.64 -9.42 -6.18
N LEU A 15 -3.57 -9.41 -5.22
CA LEU A 15 -3.70 -10.48 -4.22
C LEU A 15 -4.10 -11.82 -4.84
N GLY A 16 -5.05 -11.81 -5.78
CA GLY A 16 -5.47 -12.99 -6.52
C GLY A 16 -4.31 -13.60 -7.31
N ASP A 17 -3.61 -12.78 -8.09
CA ASP A 17 -2.44 -13.21 -8.87
C ASP A 17 -1.34 -13.81 -7.98
N SER A 18 -1.12 -13.21 -6.80
CA SER A 18 -0.13 -13.70 -5.83
C SER A 18 -0.55 -15.02 -5.19
N ALA A 19 -1.85 -15.17 -4.89
CA ALA A 19 -2.41 -16.38 -4.30
C ALA A 19 -2.39 -17.56 -5.29
N ASP A 20 -2.78 -17.32 -6.54
CA ASP A 20 -2.76 -18.32 -7.60
C ASP A 20 -1.32 -18.77 -7.92
N GLY A 21 -0.35 -17.84 -7.81
CA GLY A 21 1.07 -18.13 -7.94
C GLY A 21 1.70 -18.84 -6.73
N GLY A 22 0.98 -18.99 -5.61
CA GLY A 22 1.52 -19.53 -4.37
C GLY A 22 2.66 -18.69 -3.79
N VAL A 23 2.70 -17.39 -4.09
CA VAL A 23 3.78 -16.49 -3.70
C VAL A 23 3.49 -15.92 -2.32
N GLU A 24 4.47 -16.02 -1.41
CA GLU A 24 4.40 -15.34 -0.12
C GLU A 24 4.49 -13.83 -0.32
N VAL A 25 3.50 -13.10 0.21
CA VAL A 25 3.42 -11.65 0.11
C VAL A 25 3.44 -11.00 1.49
N ASP A 26 4.20 -9.92 1.60
CA ASP A 26 4.18 -9.05 2.78
C ASP A 26 2.94 -8.16 2.73
N ILE A 27 1.91 -8.55 3.49
CA ILE A 27 0.63 -7.84 3.51
C ILE A 27 0.77 -6.39 3.98
N ASN A 28 1.74 -6.08 4.86
CA ASN A 28 1.94 -4.71 5.33
C ASN A 28 2.38 -3.81 4.17
N LYS A 29 3.38 -4.24 3.40
CA LYS A 29 3.84 -3.49 2.22
C LYS A 29 2.75 -3.33 1.17
N LEU A 30 1.90 -4.34 1.00
CA LEU A 30 0.79 -4.27 0.06
C LEU A 30 -0.28 -3.27 0.53
N CYS A 31 -0.61 -3.28 1.83
CA CYS A 31 -1.53 -2.34 2.45
C CYS A 31 -1.01 -0.90 2.45
N GLU A 32 0.30 -0.69 2.64
CA GLU A 32 0.95 0.63 2.50
C GLU A 32 0.73 1.21 1.10
N ARG A 33 1.01 0.41 0.05
CA ARG A 33 0.81 0.83 -1.34
C ARG A 33 -0.66 1.11 -1.65
N PHE A 34 -1.56 0.23 -1.21
CA PHE A 34 -3.00 0.43 -1.38
C PHE A 34 -3.50 1.70 -0.71
N THR A 35 -3.09 1.94 0.54
CA THR A 35 -3.51 3.13 1.31
C THR A 35 -3.01 4.40 0.65
N PHE A 36 -1.77 4.42 0.17
CA PHE A 36 -1.21 5.57 -0.53
C PHE A 36 -1.94 5.86 -1.85
N ASP A 37 -2.23 4.82 -2.63
CA ASP A 37 -2.99 4.94 -3.89
C ASP A 37 -4.42 5.46 -3.65
N ALA A 38 -5.10 4.91 -2.64
CA ALA A 38 -6.44 5.31 -2.24
C ALA A 38 -6.50 6.80 -1.84
N ILE A 39 -5.56 7.26 -1.00
CA ILE A 39 -5.49 8.67 -0.60
C ILE A 39 -5.14 9.56 -1.80
N SER A 40 -4.17 9.17 -2.62
CA SER A 40 -3.75 9.92 -3.80
C SER A 40 -4.90 10.16 -4.78
N LYS A 41 -5.71 9.12 -5.03
CA LYS A 41 -6.86 9.19 -5.93
C LYS A 41 -8.07 9.90 -5.33
N THR A 42 -8.35 9.70 -4.04
CA THR A 42 -9.56 10.26 -3.40
C THR A 42 -9.37 11.69 -2.92
N ALA A 43 -8.22 12.02 -2.34
CA ALA A 43 -7.94 13.34 -1.76
C ALA A 43 -7.30 14.30 -2.76
N PHE A 44 -6.37 13.82 -3.60
CA PHE A 44 -5.60 14.65 -4.53
C PHE A 44 -6.00 14.47 -5.99
N GLY A 45 -6.78 13.43 -6.32
CA GLY A 45 -7.17 13.12 -7.70
C GLY A 45 -6.01 12.65 -8.58
N ILE A 46 -4.91 12.18 -7.99
CA ILE A 46 -3.69 11.76 -8.69
C ILE A 46 -3.67 10.23 -8.78
N ASP A 47 -3.47 9.69 -9.98
CA ASP A 47 -3.15 8.27 -10.16
C ASP A 47 -1.63 8.07 -10.09
N THR A 48 -1.18 7.34 -9.07
CA THR A 48 0.25 7.13 -8.80
C THR A 48 0.75 5.78 -9.31
N GLU A 49 -0.16 4.87 -9.67
CA GLU A 49 0.12 3.48 -10.06
C GLU A 49 1.04 2.71 -9.10
N VAL A 50 1.11 3.16 -7.83
CA VAL A 50 2.06 2.68 -6.82
C VAL A 50 1.83 1.21 -6.43
N GLN A 51 0.61 0.71 -6.61
CA GLN A 51 0.28 -0.68 -6.30
C GLN A 51 1.08 -1.66 -7.17
N LYS A 52 1.29 -1.32 -8.45
CA LYS A 52 2.09 -2.11 -9.40
C LYS A 52 3.54 -1.64 -9.47
N ASN A 53 3.77 -0.33 -9.38
CA ASN A 53 5.10 0.26 -9.47
C ASN A 53 5.48 1.01 -8.18
N PRO A 54 6.17 0.36 -7.22
CA PRO A 54 6.54 0.98 -5.96
C PRO A 54 7.63 2.06 -6.09
N ASP A 55 8.25 2.25 -7.25
CA ASP A 55 9.32 3.24 -7.46
C ASP A 55 8.80 4.68 -7.65
N ASN A 56 7.51 4.93 -7.37
CA ASN A 56 6.96 6.28 -7.43
C ASN A 56 7.66 7.20 -6.40
N PRO A 57 8.24 8.34 -6.82
CA PRO A 57 9.02 9.21 -5.93
C PRO A 57 8.18 9.79 -4.79
N LEU A 58 6.88 10.00 -4.99
CA LEU A 58 5.97 10.47 -3.93
C LEU A 58 5.77 9.40 -2.87
N PHE A 59 5.62 8.15 -3.28
CA PHE A 59 5.49 7.02 -2.37
C PHE A 59 6.78 6.79 -1.56
N GLN A 60 7.93 6.78 -2.23
CA GLN A 60 9.23 6.61 -1.57
C GLN A 60 9.49 7.71 -0.53
N THR A 61 9.15 8.95 -0.86
CA THR A 61 9.24 10.07 0.07
C THR A 61 8.30 9.87 1.26
N ALA A 62 7.06 9.44 1.03
CA ALA A 62 6.07 9.21 2.09
C ALA A 62 6.50 8.11 3.07
N ILE A 63 6.99 6.97 2.57
CA ILE A 63 7.48 5.87 3.42
C ILE A 63 8.73 6.28 4.20
N THR A 64 9.60 7.10 3.61
CA THR A 64 10.78 7.63 4.31
C THR A 64 10.41 8.54 5.48
N ILE A 65 9.41 9.42 5.28
CA ILE A 65 8.93 10.34 6.33
C ILE A 65 8.16 9.58 7.42
N PHE A 66 7.44 8.52 7.04
CA PHE A 66 6.59 7.77 7.95
C PHE A 66 6.90 6.26 7.93
N PRO A 67 8.04 5.83 8.50
CA PRO A 67 8.56 4.46 8.37
C PRO A 67 7.80 3.39 9.16
N ASN A 68 6.65 3.72 9.77
CA ASN A 68 5.86 2.84 10.62
C ASN A 68 4.35 3.15 10.50
N ILE A 69 3.88 3.47 9.29
CA ILE A 69 2.44 3.59 9.01
C ILE A 69 1.83 2.19 9.11
N LEU A 70 0.62 2.09 9.68
CA LEU A 70 -0.13 0.82 9.86
C LEU A 70 0.48 -0.21 10.82
N THR A 71 1.67 0.02 11.37
CA THR A 71 2.17 -0.77 12.50
C THR A 71 1.57 -0.26 13.81
N GLY A 72 0.79 -1.09 14.49
CA GLY A 72 0.22 -0.73 15.80
C GLY A 72 1.28 -0.42 16.85
N PHE A 73 0.91 0.34 17.89
CA PHE A 73 1.79 0.67 19.03
C PHE A 73 2.50 -0.58 19.60
N ALA A 74 1.79 -1.71 19.69
CA ALA A 74 2.34 -2.98 20.15
C ALA A 74 3.43 -3.53 19.21
N TYR A 75 3.23 -3.51 17.89
CA TYR A 75 4.21 -3.99 16.91
C TYR A 75 5.48 -3.13 16.91
N ASN A 76 5.33 -1.80 17.04
CA ASN A 76 6.46 -0.87 17.15
C ASN A 76 7.26 -1.00 18.44
N THR A 77 6.62 -1.43 19.53
CA THR A 77 7.29 -1.63 20.82
C THR A 77 8.05 -2.97 20.84
N CYS A 78 7.49 -4.03 20.24
CA CYS A 78 8.14 -5.35 20.18
C CYS A 78 9.33 -5.42 19.20
N ARG A 79 9.40 -4.59 18.15
CA ARG A 79 10.57 -4.55 17.23
C ARG A 79 11.82 -3.89 17.83
N LYS A 80 11.69 -3.20 18.98
CA LYS A 80 12.79 -2.49 19.66
C LYS A 80 13.51 -3.31 20.74
N PHE A 81 13.06 -4.54 21.02
CA PHE A 81 13.67 -5.44 22.00
C PHE A 81 14.38 -6.62 21.32
#